data_AF-A0A1Z9LMB8-F1
#
_entry.id   AF-A0A1Z9LMB8-F1
#
_cell.length_a   1.000
_cell.length_b   1.000
_cell.length_c   1.000
_cell.angle_alpha   90.00
_cell.angle_beta   90.00
_cell.angle_gamma   90.00
#
_symmetry.space_group_name_H-M   'P 1'
#
loop_
_entity.id
_entity.type
_entity.pdbx_description
1 polymer ?
#
loop_
_entity_poly.entity_id
_entity_poly.type
_entity_poly.pdbx_seq_one_letter_code
_entity_poly.pdbx_strand_id
1 'polypeptide(L)' 'MTTAQLHGTRPAEDTLIDALRGCREVSQLKALENRLASTTDAPPLFEWICDLLVERRISRGLAARLLAALHSEAQA' A
#
# COMPACT_ATOMS: atom_id res chain seq x y z
N MET A 1 12.68 29.47 11.06
CA MET A 1 11.28 29.35 10.61
C MET A 1 11.25 28.19 9.61
N THR A 2 10.70 27.04 10.02
CA THR A 2 10.72 25.82 9.21
C THR A 2 9.60 25.88 8.19
N THR A 3 9.94 26.11 6.93
CA THR A 3 9.00 26.12 5.81
C THR A 3 8.51 24.70 5.56
N ALA A 4 7.19 24.52 5.68
CA ALA A 4 6.49 23.29 5.34
C ALA A 4 6.83 22.88 3.91
N GLN A 5 7.60 21.80 3.77
CA GLN A 5 7.82 21.15 2.48
C GLN A 5 6.49 20.50 2.07
N LEU A 6 5.84 21.14 1.10
CA LEU A 6 4.68 20.60 0.41
C LEU A 6 5.16 19.36 -0.35
N HIS A 7 4.91 18.19 0.27
CA HIS A 7 5.16 16.87 -0.29
C HIS A 7 4.39 16.74 -1.61
N GLY A 8 5.12 16.78 -2.72
CA GLY A 8 4.62 16.71 -4.09
C GLY A 8 4.31 15.29 -4.59
N THR A 9 3.83 14.39 -3.73
CA THR A 9 3.44 12.99 -4.04
C THR A 9 1.92 12.79 -3.96
N ARG A 10 1.16 13.84 -4.27
CA ARG A 10 -0.18 14.10 -3.71
C ARG A 10 -1.32 14.01 -4.75
N PRO A 11 -1.42 12.92 -5.54
CA PRO A 11 -2.71 12.23 -5.70
C PRO A 11 -2.64 10.70 -5.87
N ALA A 12 -1.48 10.16 -6.26
CA ALA A 12 -1.31 8.73 -6.55
C ALA A 12 -1.25 7.89 -5.26
N GLU A 13 -0.64 8.43 -4.20
CA GLU A 13 -0.57 7.80 -2.88
C GLU A 13 -1.96 7.68 -2.24
N ASP A 14 -2.74 8.77 -2.21
CA ASP A 14 -4.12 8.75 -1.69
C ASP A 14 -4.99 7.76 -2.49
N THR A 15 -4.82 7.70 -3.82
CA THR A 15 -5.50 6.72 -4.69
C THR A 15 -5.11 5.28 -4.32
N LEU A 16 -3.83 5.03 -4.00
CA LEU A 16 -3.39 3.72 -3.54
C LEU A 16 -3.97 3.39 -2.16
N ILE A 17 -3.94 4.34 -1.22
CA ILE A 17 -4.52 4.18 0.11
C ILE A 17 -5.99 3.82 0.01
N ASP A 18 -6.75 4.49 -0.86
CA ASP A 18 -8.16 4.17 -1.10
C ASP A 18 -8.34 2.79 -1.74
N ALA A 19 -7.49 2.41 -2.69
CA ALA A 19 -7.49 1.06 -3.25
C ALA A 19 -7.22 0.00 -2.18
N LEU A 20 -6.24 0.22 -1.29
CA LEU A 20 -5.91 -0.66 -0.17
C LEU A 20 -7.06 -0.78 0.85
N ARG A 21 -7.74 0.34 1.15
CA ARG A 21 -8.94 0.36 2.01
C ARG A 21 -10.10 -0.40 1.37
N GLY A 22 -10.22 -0.31 0.04
CA GLY A 22 -11.22 -1.01 -0.77
C GLY A 22 -10.96 -2.51 -0.93
N CYS A 23 -9.71 -2.97 -0.80
CA CYS A 23 -9.37 -4.39 -0.85
C CYS A 23 -9.92 -5.13 0.37
N ARG A 24 -10.95 -5.93 0.13
CA ARG A 24 -11.56 -6.83 1.13
C ARG A 24 -11.08 -8.27 0.97
N GLU A 25 -10.75 -8.64 -0.26
CA GLU A 25 -10.32 -9.99 -0.62
C GLU A 25 -8.86 -10.00 -1.09
N VAL A 26 -8.19 -11.12 -0.85
CA VAL A 26 -6.78 -11.30 -1.23
C VAL A 26 -6.59 -11.23 -2.75
N SER A 27 -7.57 -11.71 -3.51
CA SER A 27 -7.59 -11.62 -4.99
C SER A 27 -7.53 -10.18 -5.50
N GLN A 28 -8.20 -9.24 -4.81
CA GLN A 28 -8.16 -7.82 -5.16
C GLN A 28 -6.79 -7.21 -4.85
N LEU A 29 -6.19 -7.63 -3.73
CA LEU A 29 -4.86 -7.20 -3.33
C LEU A 29 -3.79 -7.68 -4.32
N LYS A 30 -3.91 -8.92 -4.81
CA LYS A 30 -3.05 -9.47 -5.89
C LYS A 30 -3.25 -8.76 -7.22
N ALA A 31 -4.49 -8.47 -7.59
CA ALA A 31 -4.76 -7.71 -8.81
C ALA A 31 -4.14 -6.31 -8.73
N LEU A 32 -4.14 -5.70 -7.54
CA LEU A 32 -3.46 -4.44 -7.29
C LEU A 32 -1.93 -4.60 -7.41
N GLU A 33 -1.33 -5.58 -6.72
CA GLU A 33 0.10 -5.88 -6.80
C GLU A 33 0.56 -6.11 -8.24
N ASN A 34 -0.14 -6.95 -9.02
CA ASN A 34 0.19 -7.21 -10.42
C ASN A 34 0.10 -5.97 -11.31
N ARG A 35 -0.87 -5.09 -11.06
CA ARG A 35 -1.00 -3.80 -11.77
C ARG A 35 0.15 -2.85 -11.42
N LEU A 36 0.56 -2.83 -10.16
CA LEU A 36 1.74 -2.06 -9.73
C LEU A 36 3.03 -2.64 -10.33
N ALA A 37 3.21 -3.96 -10.31
CA ALA A 37 4.37 -4.62 -10.91
C ALA A 37 4.46 -4.41 -12.44
N SER A 38 3.31 -4.22 -13.09
CA SER A 38 3.23 -3.87 -14.52
C SER A 38 3.56 -2.41 -14.81
N THR A 39 3.64 -1.56 -13.77
CA THR A 39 4.01 -0.16 -13.85
C THR A 39 5.47 -0.04 -13.41
N THR A 40 6.36 0.25 -14.37
CA THR A 40 7.82 0.23 -14.24
C THR A 40 8.35 0.82 -12.92
N ASP A 41 9.23 0.07 -12.26
CA ASP A 41 9.99 0.43 -11.05
C ASP A 41 9.16 0.65 -9.75
N ALA A 42 7.95 0.11 -9.67
CA ALA A 42 7.18 0.13 -8.42
C ALA A 42 7.79 -0.86 -7.38
N PRO A 43 8.07 -0.41 -6.14
CA PRO A 43 8.44 -1.31 -5.05
C PRO A 43 7.36 -2.37 -4.81
N PRO A 44 7.72 -3.53 -4.21
CA PRO A 44 6.75 -4.55 -3.81
C PRO A 44 5.65 -3.94 -2.94
N LEU A 45 4.42 -4.43 -3.08
CA LEU A 45 3.28 -3.89 -2.33
C LEU A 45 3.48 -3.98 -0.80
N PHE A 46 4.23 -4.99 -0.36
CA PHE A 46 4.67 -5.15 1.02
C PHE A 46 5.43 -3.92 1.56
N GLU A 47 6.42 -3.42 0.81
CA GLU A 47 7.24 -2.27 1.22
C GLU A 47 6.37 -1.02 1.33
N TRP A 48 5.48 -0.78 0.36
CA TRP A 48 4.53 0.32 0.40
C TRP A 48 3.60 0.28 1.62
N ILE A 49 3.09 -0.90 1.98
CA ILE A 49 2.23 -1.03 3.17
C ILE A 49 3.03 -0.72 4.45
N CYS A 50 4.28 -1.14 4.52
CA CYS A 50 5.19 -0.83 5.63
C CYS A 50 5.48 0.67 5.71
N ASP A 51 5.80 1.33 4.60
CA ASP A 51 6.04 2.77 4.54
C ASP A 51 4.78 3.56 4.95
N LEU A 52 3.62 3.23 4.39
CA LEU A 52 2.34 3.87 4.75
C LEU A 52 1.98 3.66 6.23
N LEU A 53 2.39 2.55 6.82
CA LEU A 53 2.21 2.29 8.26
C LEU A 53 3.14 3.16 9.11
N VAL A 54 4.42 3.25 8.74
CA VAL A 54 5.43 4.09 9.41
C VAL A 54 5.03 5.57 9.35
N GLU A 55 4.57 6.01 8.18
CA GLU A 55 4.06 7.36 7.95
C GLU A 55 2.67 7.62 8.57
N ARG A 56 2.05 6.60 9.18
CA ARG A 56 0.72 6.67 9.82
C ARG A 56 -0.40 7.08 8.85
N ARG A 57 -0.25 6.78 7.55
CA ARG A 57 -1.25 7.01 6.49
C ARG A 57 -2.37 5.97 6.51
N ILE A 58 -2.08 4.78 7.01
CA ILE A 58 -3.04 3.68 7.21
C ILE A 58 -3.10 3.26 8.69
N SER A 59 -4.19 2.60 9.08
CA SER A 59 -4.32 2.09 10.45
C SER A 59 -3.52 0.80 10.65
N ARG A 60 -3.04 0.57 11.87
CA ARG A 60 -2.35 -0.67 12.27
C ARG A 60 -3.14 -1.93 11.94
N GLY A 61 -4.46 -1.90 12.15
CA GLY A 61 -5.34 -3.02 11.83
C GLY A 61 -5.47 -3.28 10.32
N LEU A 62 -5.52 -2.22 9.51
CA LEU A 62 -5.53 -2.36 8.05
C LEU A 62 -4.21 -2.94 7.56
N ALA A 63 -3.07 -2.40 8.02
CA ALA A 63 -1.75 -2.90 7.66
C ALA A 63 -1.58 -4.38 8.03
N ALA A 64 -1.92 -4.76 9.28
CA ALA A 64 -1.83 -6.15 9.73
C ALA A 64 -2.67 -7.10 8.86
N ARG A 65 -3.89 -6.70 8.47
CA ARG A 65 -4.75 -7.51 7.60
C ARG A 65 -4.15 -7.67 6.20
N LEU A 66 -3.64 -6.59 5.61
CA LEU A 66 -3.05 -6.62 4.27
C LEU A 66 -1.75 -7.43 4.25
N LEU A 67 -0.87 -7.24 5.23
CA LEU A 67 0.37 -8.00 5.36
C LEU A 67 0.10 -9.49 5.60
N ALA A 68 -0.88 -9.84 6.44
CA ALA A 68 -1.29 -11.23 6.65
C ALA A 68 -1.87 -11.85 5.37
N ALA A 69 -2.65 -11.10 4.59
CA ALA A 69 -3.18 -11.54 3.31
C ALA A 69 -2.08 -11.79 2.27
N LEU A 70 -1.05 -10.93 2.22
CA LEU A 70 0.12 -11.14 1.37
C LEU A 70 0.95 -12.36 1.82
N HIS A 71 1.13 -12.53 3.12
CA HIS A 71 1.95 -13.62 3.66
C HIS A 71 1.29 -15.00 3.55
N SER A 72 -0.03 -15.09 3.78
CA SER A 72 -0.76 -16.37 3.74
C SER A 72 -0.73 -17.03 2.36
N GLU A 73 -0.63 -16.23 1.30
CA GLU A 73 -0.51 -16.74 -0.09
C GLU A 73 0.93 -17.04 -0.48
N ALA A 74 1.94 -16.45 0.16
CA ALA A 74 3.34 -16.81 -0.11
C ALA A 74 3.66 -18.25 0.35
N GLN A 75 2.77 -18.87 1.11
CA GLN A 75 2.88 -20.24 1.62
C GLN A 75 1.93 -21.25 0.94
N ALA A 76 1.16 -20.84 -0.09
CA ALA A 76 0.23 -21.68 -0.85
C ALA A 76 0.78 -21.98 -2.25
#